data_AF-A0AAN7YXE1-F1
#
_entry.id   AF-A0AAN7YXE1-F1
#
_cell.length_a   1.000
_cell.length_b   1.000
_cell.length_c   1.000
_cell.angle_alpha   90.00
_cell.angle_beta   90.00
_cell.angle_gamma   90.00
#
_symmetry.space_group_name_H-M   'P 1'
#
loop_
_entity.id
_entity.type
_entity.pdbx_description
1 polymer ?
#
loop_
_entity_poly.entity_id
_entity_poly.type
_entity_poly.pdbx_seq_one_letter_code
_entity_poly.pdbx_strand_id
1 'polypeptide(L)'
;MGDLYLDMLTTQVNQGNMGGKTGPFAYLWKEKNRVDKKKIKTSKPKKEDSHTICEIHIGSGTVRDAQDSNGLADPFIMIWSADKLGEHDKCVYKSKVCKETLKPNWDEHGELKMKNGNYGKYILELWDHDTFTSNDFIGRASIFPGSVTFGMDFKGNVSVFDENDQTNPSGSVEINIKRK
;
A
#
# COMPACT_ATOMS: atom_id res chain seq x y z
N MET A 1 -13.84 -38.15 -32.75
CA MET A 1 -13.87 -37.88 -34.20
C MET A 1 -14.99 -36.89 -34.53
N GLY A 2 -15.03 -35.70 -33.90
CA GLY A 2 -16.14 -34.74 -34.07
C GLY A 2 -15.75 -33.28 -34.28
N ASP A 3 -14.48 -32.91 -34.08
CA ASP A 3 -14.12 -31.48 -33.94
C ASP A 3 -13.52 -30.84 -35.19
N LEU A 4 -13.12 -31.64 -36.19
CA LEU A 4 -12.42 -31.15 -37.39
C LEU A 4 -13.34 -30.39 -38.37
N TYR A 5 -14.59 -30.86 -38.52
CA TYR A 5 -15.57 -30.21 -39.41
C TYR A 5 -16.02 -28.85 -38.85
N LEU A 6 -16.21 -28.77 -37.53
CA LEU A 6 -16.64 -27.55 -36.84
C LEU A 6 -15.55 -26.47 -36.87
N ASP A 7 -14.29 -26.87 -36.74
CA ASP A 7 -13.14 -25.95 -36.78
C ASP A 7 -12.94 -25.35 -38.18
N MET A 8 -13.12 -26.16 -39.23
CA MET A 8 -13.05 -25.70 -40.63
C MET A 8 -14.15 -24.65 -40.93
N LEU A 9 -15.40 -24.93 -40.54
CA LEU A 9 -16.52 -24.00 -40.73
C LEU A 9 -16.32 -22.69 -39.97
N THR A 10 -15.83 -22.77 -38.73
CA THR A 10 -15.57 -21.59 -37.89
C THR A 10 -14.48 -20.71 -38.51
N THR A 11 -13.45 -21.32 -39.10
CA THR A 11 -12.35 -20.62 -39.77
C THR A 11 -12.84 -19.87 -41.01
N GLN A 12 -13.67 -20.49 -41.84
CA GLN A 12 -14.24 -19.86 -43.04
C GLN A 12 -15.20 -18.70 -42.70
N VAL A 13 -15.98 -18.82 -41.63
CA VAL A 13 -16.82 -17.73 -41.13
C VAL A 13 -15.99 -16.53 -40.65
N ASN A 14 -14.86 -16.78 -39.98
CA ASN A 14 -13.95 -15.71 -39.52
C ASN A 14 -13.26 -14.97 -40.67
N GLN A 15 -13.04 -15.63 -41.81
CA GLN A 15 -12.47 -15.01 -43.02
C GLN A 15 -13.51 -14.17 -43.80
N GLY A 16 -14.77 -14.11 -43.35
CA GLY A 16 -15.81 -13.27 -43.94
C GLY A 16 -16.62 -13.94 -45.06
N ASN A 17 -16.32 -15.18 -45.43
CA ASN A 17 -16.87 -15.85 -46.60
C ASN A 17 -18.29 -16.44 -46.41
N MET A 18 -18.91 -16.33 -45.23
CA MET A 18 -20.20 -16.97 -44.92
C MET A 18 -21.19 -16.08 -44.12
N GLY A 19 -21.19 -14.78 -44.38
CA GLY A 19 -22.30 -13.89 -43.98
C GLY A 19 -22.30 -13.37 -42.53
N GLY A 20 -21.22 -13.58 -41.77
CA GLY A 20 -20.99 -12.93 -40.47
C GLY A 20 -22.09 -13.18 -39.42
N LYS A 21 -22.36 -12.16 -38.58
CA LYS A 21 -23.21 -12.27 -37.37
C LYS A 21 -24.70 -12.50 -37.63
N THR A 22 -25.15 -12.34 -38.87
CA THR A 22 -26.55 -12.47 -39.29
C THR A 22 -26.77 -13.58 -40.32
N GLY A 23 -25.70 -14.28 -40.72
CA GLY A 23 -25.75 -15.36 -41.70
C GLY A 23 -26.16 -16.72 -41.11
N PRO A 24 -26.36 -17.75 -41.95
CA PRO A 24 -26.80 -19.09 -41.53
C PRO A 24 -25.82 -19.78 -40.56
N PHE A 25 -24.58 -19.29 -40.46
CA PHE A 25 -23.56 -19.77 -39.53
C PHE A 25 -23.32 -18.85 -38.32
N ALA A 26 -24.22 -17.89 -38.06
CA ALA A 26 -24.11 -16.94 -36.94
C ALA A 26 -24.00 -17.63 -35.57
N TYR A 27 -24.54 -18.85 -35.43
CA TYR A 27 -24.43 -19.63 -34.20
C TYR A 27 -22.97 -19.97 -33.84
N LEU A 28 -22.08 -20.17 -34.83
CA LEU A 28 -20.66 -20.40 -34.60
C LEU A 28 -19.97 -19.18 -33.97
N TRP A 29 -20.44 -17.96 -34.31
CA TRP A 29 -19.96 -16.73 -33.67
C TRP A 29 -20.41 -16.67 -32.19
N LYS A 30 -21.61 -17.16 -31.89
CA LYS A 30 -22.15 -17.20 -30.52
C LYS A 30 -21.46 -18.27 -29.66
N GLU A 31 -21.08 -19.40 -30.26
CA GLU A 31 -20.28 -20.44 -29.61
C GLU A 31 -18.84 -19.99 -29.34
N LYS A 32 -18.18 -19.35 -30.31
CA LYS A 32 -16.86 -18.74 -30.10
C LYS A 32 -16.90 -17.71 -28.98
N ASN A 33 -17.88 -16.82 -28.95
CA ASN A 33 -18.03 -15.87 -27.84
C ASN A 33 -18.38 -16.54 -26.50
N ARG A 34 -19.08 -17.68 -26.50
CA ARG A 34 -19.31 -18.48 -25.27
C ARG A 34 -18.02 -19.16 -24.80
N VAL A 35 -17.20 -19.66 -25.72
CA VAL A 35 -15.89 -20.27 -25.43
C VAL A 35 -14.88 -19.21 -25.02
N ASP A 36 -14.85 -18.03 -25.65
CA ASP A 36 -13.99 -16.89 -25.29
C ASP A 36 -14.41 -16.29 -23.95
N LYS A 37 -15.72 -16.15 -23.67
CA LYS A 37 -16.23 -15.80 -22.33
C LYS A 37 -15.92 -16.88 -21.29
N LYS A 38 -15.83 -18.17 -21.68
CA LYS A 38 -15.38 -19.26 -20.81
C LYS A 38 -13.85 -19.39 -20.71
N LYS A 39 -13.09 -18.85 -21.68
CA LYS A 39 -11.62 -18.85 -21.74
C LYS A 39 -10.98 -17.57 -21.20
N ILE A 40 -11.77 -16.66 -20.61
CA ILE A 40 -11.24 -15.59 -19.74
C ILE A 40 -11.70 -15.85 -18.30
N LYS A 41 -11.13 -16.90 -17.72
CA LYS A 41 -10.64 -16.90 -16.33
C LYS A 41 -9.24 -17.52 -16.30
N THR A 42 -8.41 -17.20 -17.29
CA THR A 42 -6.96 -17.26 -17.10
C THR A 42 -6.64 -16.14 -16.11
N SER A 43 -6.59 -16.50 -14.83
CA SER A 43 -5.90 -15.70 -13.83
C SER A 43 -4.57 -15.26 -14.44
N LYS A 44 -4.31 -13.94 -14.48
CA LYS A 44 -2.95 -13.42 -14.59
C LYS A 44 -2.04 -14.30 -13.72
N PRO A 45 -0.81 -14.65 -14.13
CA PRO A 45 0.09 -15.39 -13.25
C PRO A 45 0.04 -14.68 -11.91
N LYS A 46 -0.44 -15.39 -10.87
CA LYS A 46 -0.35 -14.89 -9.51
C LYS A 46 1.13 -14.64 -9.35
N LYS A 47 1.57 -13.37 -9.36
CA LYS A 47 2.79 -13.04 -8.66
C LYS A 47 2.53 -13.60 -7.28
N GLU A 48 3.31 -14.59 -6.90
CA GLU A 48 3.42 -14.93 -5.50
C GLU A 48 3.89 -13.64 -4.85
N ASP A 49 2.93 -12.87 -4.35
CA ASP A 49 3.19 -11.75 -3.49
C ASP A 49 3.69 -12.41 -2.20
N SER A 50 4.94 -12.87 -2.23
CA SER A 50 5.64 -13.26 -1.02
C SER A 50 5.67 -11.98 -0.20
N HIS A 51 4.93 -11.96 0.90
CA HIS A 51 4.94 -10.84 1.81
C HIS A 51 5.96 -11.17 2.88
N THR A 52 6.99 -10.34 3.03
CA THR A 52 7.83 -10.41 4.22
C THR A 52 7.06 -9.75 5.35
N ILE A 53 6.85 -10.50 6.43
CA ILE A 53 6.28 -9.96 7.65
C ILE A 53 7.42 -9.36 8.46
N CYS A 54 7.29 -8.08 8.78
CA CYS A 54 8.21 -7.37 9.64
C CYS A 54 7.46 -6.98 10.90
N GLU A 55 8.14 -7.02 12.04
CA GLU A 55 7.65 -6.48 13.28
C GLU A 55 8.23 -5.07 13.44
N ILE A 56 7.35 -4.09 13.60
CA ILE A 56 7.73 -2.71 13.92
C ILE A 56 7.49 -2.48 15.41
N HIS A 57 8.41 -1.80 16.06
CA HIS A 57 8.30 -1.30 17.42
C HIS A 57 8.47 0.21 17.38
N ILE A 58 7.46 0.93 17.85
CA ILE A 58 7.44 2.37 17.96
C ILE A 58 7.66 2.70 19.42
N GLY A 59 8.80 3.32 19.72
CA GLY A 59 9.16 3.70 21.08
C GLY A 59 8.53 5.02 21.48
N SER A 60 9.38 5.96 21.85
CA SER A 60 8.99 7.33 22.19
C SER A 60 9.25 8.30 21.03
N GLY A 61 8.52 9.42 21.04
CA GLY A 61 8.80 10.56 20.19
C GLY A 61 8.83 11.87 20.94
N THR A 62 9.14 12.92 20.20
CA THR A 62 9.17 14.31 20.66
C THR A 62 8.50 15.18 19.60
N VAL A 63 7.56 16.01 20.01
CA VAL A 63 6.94 17.04 19.18
C VAL A 63 7.52 18.39 19.60
N ARG A 64 7.92 19.21 18.63
CA ARG A 64 8.54 20.51 18.88
C ARG A 64 7.51 21.57 19.22
N ASP A 65 6.48 21.68 18.40
CA ASP A 65 5.45 22.71 18.52
C ASP A 65 4.13 22.07 18.92
N ALA A 66 3.59 22.52 20.06
CA ALA A 66 2.20 22.23 20.43
C ALA A 66 1.31 22.88 19.37
N GLN A 67 0.47 22.09 18.69
CA GLN A 67 -0.49 22.66 17.74
C GLN A 67 -1.72 23.21 18.48
N ASP A 68 -2.09 22.66 19.64
CA ASP A 68 -3.21 23.18 20.42
C ASP A 68 -2.85 24.44 21.23
N SER A 69 -3.84 25.32 21.37
CA SER A 69 -3.79 26.59 22.11
C SER A 69 -3.52 26.41 23.60
N ASN A 70 -3.69 25.20 24.13
CA ASN A 70 -3.40 24.84 25.51
C ASN A 70 -1.92 24.48 25.77
N GLY A 71 -1.08 24.46 24.73
CA GLY A 71 0.34 24.09 24.85
C GLY A 71 0.58 22.59 25.01
N LEU A 72 -0.43 21.78 24.70
CA LEU A 72 -0.40 20.32 24.70
C LEU A 72 -0.74 19.82 23.29
N ALA A 73 -0.44 18.55 23.02
CA ALA A 73 -0.76 17.90 21.76
C ALA A 73 -1.20 16.47 22.06
N ASP A 74 -2.01 15.91 21.18
CA ASP A 74 -2.49 14.54 21.15
C ASP A 74 -1.85 13.77 19.97
N PRO A 75 -0.50 13.63 19.90
CA PRO A 75 0.16 13.07 18.74
C PRO A 75 -0.14 11.57 18.54
N PHE A 76 -0.36 11.21 17.28
CA PHE A 76 -0.48 9.83 16.81
C PHE A 76 0.26 9.63 15.48
N ILE A 77 0.71 8.40 15.27
CA ILE A 77 1.49 8.00 14.11
C ILE A 77 0.61 7.18 13.17
N MET A 78 0.67 7.51 11.89
CA MET A 78 0.20 6.67 10.80
C MET A 78 1.36 6.28 9.91
N ILE A 79 1.41 5.01 9.54
CA ILE A 79 2.41 4.49 8.61
C ILE A 79 1.70 4.02 7.37
N TRP A 80 2.11 4.58 6.24
CA TRP A 80 1.65 4.25 4.92
C TRP A 80 2.74 3.49 4.17
N SER A 81 2.36 2.42 3.48
CA SER A 81 3.20 1.84 2.45
C SER A 81 3.20 2.77 1.25
N ALA A 82 4.37 3.06 0.70
CA ALA A 82 4.46 3.74 -0.58
C ALA A 82 4.34 2.74 -1.74
N ASP A 83 3.76 3.18 -2.84
CA ASP A 83 3.70 2.44 -4.09
C ASP A 83 5.03 2.56 -4.87
N LYS A 84 5.04 2.16 -6.15
CA LYS A 84 6.24 2.29 -6.99
C LYS A 84 6.53 3.73 -7.41
N LEU A 85 5.53 4.60 -7.39
CA LEU A 85 5.66 6.02 -7.72
C LEU A 85 6.07 6.83 -6.47
N GLY A 86 6.04 6.23 -5.29
CA GLY A 86 6.39 6.87 -4.03
C GLY A 86 5.21 7.59 -3.37
N GLU A 87 3.99 7.33 -3.85
CA GLU A 87 2.73 7.84 -3.32
C GLU A 87 2.15 6.89 -2.26
N HIS A 88 1.17 7.38 -1.50
CA HIS A 88 0.50 6.60 -0.46
C HIS A 88 -0.32 5.46 -1.11
N ASP A 89 0.05 4.20 -0.85
CA ASP A 89 -0.70 3.02 -1.32
C ASP A 89 -1.74 2.61 -0.27
N LYS A 90 -1.26 2.23 0.92
CA LYS A 90 -2.08 1.62 1.96
C LYS A 90 -1.57 1.97 3.34
N CYS A 91 -2.47 2.39 4.23
CA CYS A 91 -2.18 2.50 5.65
C CYS A 91 -1.92 1.09 6.22
N VAL A 92 -0.68 0.85 6.63
CA VAL A 92 -0.23 -0.44 7.16
C VAL A 92 -0.30 -0.50 8.68
N TYR A 93 -0.20 0.65 9.34
CA TYR A 93 -0.21 0.74 10.79
C TYR A 93 -0.70 2.11 11.26
N LYS A 94 -1.41 2.11 12.39
CA LYS A 94 -1.83 3.30 13.11
C LYS A 94 -1.58 3.07 14.60
N SER A 95 -0.86 4.00 15.24
CA SER A 95 -0.58 3.93 16.67
C SER A 95 -1.76 4.42 17.50
N LYS A 96 -1.69 4.23 18.82
CA LYS A 96 -2.52 4.96 19.76
C LYS A 96 -2.24 6.46 19.74
N VAL A 97 -3.25 7.21 20.17
CA VAL A 97 -3.17 8.65 20.42
C VAL A 97 -2.67 8.83 21.85
N CYS A 98 -1.54 9.52 22.01
CA CYS A 98 -1.03 9.89 23.32
C CYS A 98 -1.54 11.28 23.65
N LYS A 99 -2.50 11.38 24.57
CA LYS A 99 -3.13 12.67 24.89
C LYS A 99 -2.25 13.56 25.75
N GLU A 100 -2.41 14.87 25.59
CA GLU A 100 -1.86 15.92 26.44
C GLU A 100 -0.33 15.81 26.64
N THR A 101 0.42 15.49 25.58
CA THR A 101 1.87 15.30 25.68
C THR A 101 2.67 15.70 24.44
N LEU A 102 3.75 16.45 24.66
CA LEU A 102 4.77 16.76 23.65
C LEU A 102 5.84 15.66 23.55
N LYS A 103 5.83 14.69 24.48
CA LYS A 103 6.73 13.53 24.47
C LYS A 103 5.90 12.26 24.51
N PRO A 104 5.21 11.93 23.42
CA PRO A 104 4.44 10.71 23.35
C PRO A 104 5.34 9.49 23.54
N ASN A 105 4.89 8.58 24.41
CA ASN A 105 5.46 7.25 24.52
C ASN A 105 4.40 6.25 24.09
N TRP A 106 4.58 5.71 22.88
CA TRP A 106 3.67 4.70 22.34
C TRP A 106 4.03 3.33 22.92
N ASP A 107 5.32 2.98 22.86
CA ASP A 107 5.85 1.66 23.23
C ASP A 107 5.00 0.50 22.64
N GLU A 108 4.68 0.64 21.34
CA GLU A 108 3.76 -0.27 20.65
C GLU A 108 4.48 -1.13 19.63
N HIS A 109 4.04 -2.38 19.56
CA HIS A 109 4.47 -3.32 18.53
C HIS A 109 3.39 -3.46 17.46
N GLY A 110 3.81 -3.52 16.20
CA GLY A 110 2.96 -3.69 15.04
C GLY A 110 3.52 -4.74 14.08
N GLU A 111 2.66 -5.27 13.22
CA GLU A 111 3.07 -6.14 12.12
C GLU A 111 2.91 -5.41 10.79
N LEU A 112 4.02 -5.24 10.07
CA LEU A 112 4.04 -4.68 8.72
C LEU A 112 4.14 -5.82 7.70
N LYS A 113 3.26 -5.79 6.71
CA LYS A 113 3.32 -6.72 5.58
C LYS A 113 4.00 -6.02 4.40
N MET A 114 5.27 -6.32 4.19
CA MET A 114 6.03 -5.81 3.04
C MET A 114 5.83 -6.71 1.83
N LYS A 115 5.52 -6.16 0.65
CA LYS A 115 5.50 -6.95 -0.59
C LYS A 115 6.93 -7.21 -1.07
N ASN A 116 7.32 -8.47 -1.25
CA ASN A 116 8.65 -8.82 -1.74
C ASN A 116 8.90 -8.24 -3.14
N GLY A 117 10.09 -7.65 -3.32
CA GLY A 117 10.51 -7.03 -4.56
C GLY A 117 10.17 -5.54 -4.68
N ASN A 118 9.45 -4.97 -3.72
CA ASN A 118 9.48 -3.53 -3.49
C ASN A 118 10.33 -3.30 -2.23
N TYR A 119 11.47 -2.61 -2.36
CA TYR A 119 12.23 -2.08 -1.20
C TYR A 119 11.44 -0.93 -0.57
N GLY A 120 10.16 -1.21 -0.27
CA GLY A 120 9.07 -0.25 -0.21
C GLY A 120 9.39 0.86 0.75
N LYS A 121 9.39 2.08 0.23
CA LYS A 121 9.41 3.29 1.05
C LYS A 121 8.19 3.24 1.95
N TYR A 122 8.37 3.44 3.25
CA TYR A 122 7.29 3.69 4.18
C TYR A 122 7.23 5.17 4.45
N ILE A 123 6.02 5.71 4.48
CA ILE A 123 5.77 7.09 4.80
C ILE A 123 5.18 7.09 6.19
N LEU A 124 5.95 7.60 7.15
CA LEU A 124 5.46 7.85 8.48
C LEU A 124 4.90 9.26 8.52
N GLU A 125 3.71 9.39 9.09
CA GLU A 125 3.08 10.68 9.32
C GLU A 125 2.74 10.81 10.79
N LEU A 126 3.06 11.97 11.33
CA LEU A 126 2.75 12.38 12.67
C LEU A 126 1.64 13.42 12.59
N TRP A 127 0.56 13.15 13.32
CA TRP A 127 -0.66 13.94 13.32
C TRP A 127 -1.05 14.26 14.75
N ASP A 128 -1.64 15.43 14.97
CA ASP A 128 -2.26 15.84 16.22
C ASP A 128 -3.75 15.49 16.19
N HIS A 129 -4.26 14.76 17.19
CA HIS A 129 -5.67 14.40 17.23
C HIS A 129 -6.48 15.37 18.08
N ASP A 130 -7.15 16.30 17.41
CA ASP A 130 -8.07 17.20 18.09
C ASP A 130 -9.47 16.61 18.25
N THR A 131 -10.00 16.73 19.47
CA THR A 131 -11.37 16.29 19.78
C THR A 131 -12.41 17.30 19.31
N PHE A 132 -12.03 18.58 19.20
CA PHE A 132 -12.94 19.69 18.89
C PHE A 132 -12.72 20.33 17.51
N THR A 133 -11.54 20.13 16.90
CA THR A 133 -11.17 20.70 15.60
C THR A 133 -10.77 19.59 14.61
N SER A 134 -10.39 19.97 13.39
CA SER A 134 -9.75 19.05 12.44
C SER A 134 -8.37 18.65 12.97
N ASN A 135 -7.96 17.41 12.73
CA ASN A 135 -6.61 16.95 13.10
C ASN A 135 -5.54 17.77 12.38
N ASP A 136 -4.57 18.28 13.13
CA ASP A 136 -3.45 19.03 12.57
C ASP A 136 -2.32 18.09 12.12
N PHE A 137 -1.75 18.40 10.96
CA PHE A 137 -0.60 17.67 10.45
C PHE A 137 0.67 18.24 11.09
N ILE A 138 1.43 17.41 11.79
CA ILE A 138 2.68 17.83 12.46
C ILE A 138 3.86 17.65 11.49
N GLY A 139 3.92 16.50 10.83
CA GLY A 139 5.01 16.23 9.90
C GLY A 139 5.02 14.83 9.33
N ARG A 140 5.86 14.64 8.32
CA ARG A 140 6.06 13.37 7.63
C ARG A 140 7.54 13.00 7.59
N ALA A 141 7.80 11.71 7.63
CA ALA A 141 9.11 11.14 7.38
C ALA A 141 9.02 9.98 6.39
N SER A 142 10.11 9.77 5.65
CA SER A 142 10.24 8.65 4.73
C SER A 142 11.25 7.66 5.28
N ILE A 143 10.82 6.42 5.47
CA ILE A 143 11.64 5.33 6.02
C ILE A 143 11.88 4.31 4.92
N PHE A 144 13.12 3.87 4.78
CA PHE A 144 13.51 2.85 3.81
C PHE A 144 14.01 1.60 4.55
N PRO A 145 13.17 0.58 4.77
CA PRO A 145 13.56 -0.67 5.42
C PRO A 145 14.33 -1.61 4.48
N GLY A 146 15.15 -1.06 3.57
CA GLY A 146 16.02 -1.84 2.70
C GLY A 146 16.87 -2.81 3.53
N SER A 147 17.44 -2.32 4.64
CA SER A 147 18.24 -3.11 5.59
C SER A 147 17.48 -4.31 6.18
N VAL A 148 16.20 -4.14 6.50
CA VAL A 148 15.32 -5.20 7.05
C VAL A 148 15.09 -6.32 6.03
N THR A 149 15.00 -5.95 4.76
CA THR A 149 14.86 -6.93 3.67
C THR A 149 16.10 -7.83 3.57
N PHE A 150 17.29 -7.29 3.87
CA PHE A 150 18.56 -8.04 3.91
C PHE A 150 18.79 -8.80 5.23
N GLY A 151 17.83 -8.79 6.15
CA GLY A 151 17.92 -9.49 7.43
C GLY A 151 18.65 -8.71 8.53
N MET A 152 18.79 -7.39 8.38
CA MET A 152 19.33 -6.51 9.42
C MET A 152 18.21 -5.77 10.13
N ASP A 153 18.28 -5.62 11.45
CA ASP A 153 17.32 -4.80 12.18
C ASP A 153 17.55 -3.31 11.86
N PHE A 154 16.47 -2.61 11.55
CA PHE A 154 16.49 -1.16 11.39
C PHE A 154 16.11 -0.53 12.73
N LYS A 155 17.07 0.05 13.44
CA LYS A 155 16.80 0.87 14.62
C LYS A 155 17.29 2.30 14.36
N GLY A 156 16.40 3.27 14.46
CA GLY A 156 16.76 4.66 14.23
C GLY A 156 15.78 5.65 14.84
N ASN A 157 16.27 6.84 15.14
CA ASN A 157 15.43 8.00 15.38
C ASN A 157 15.12 8.66 14.03
N VAL A 158 13.83 8.83 13.76
CA VAL A 158 13.31 9.38 12.52
C VAL A 158 12.76 10.75 12.81
N SER A 159 13.38 11.78 12.24
CA SER A 159 12.88 13.15 12.31
C SER A 159 11.75 13.35 11.31
N VAL A 160 10.65 13.93 11.76
CA VAL A 160 9.51 14.31 10.91
C VAL A 160 9.60 15.79 10.56
N PHE A 161 9.21 16.12 9.34
CA PHE A 161 9.25 17.48 8.81
C PHE A 161 7.86 17.87 8.34
N ASP A 162 7.47 19.12 8.60
CA ASP A 162 6.28 19.69 7.99
C ASP A 162 6.52 19.92 6.49
N GLU A 163 5.46 19.87 5.69
CA GLU A 163 5.49 20.22 4.28
C GLU A 163 5.84 21.70 4.08
N ASN A 164 5.47 22.56 5.04
CA ASN A 164 5.76 24.00 5.00
C ASN A 164 7.17 24.37 5.49
N ASP A 165 7.76 23.58 6.41
CA ASP A 165 9.12 23.81 6.94
C ASP A 165 9.95 22.51 6.94
N GLN A 166 10.80 22.36 5.93
CA GLN A 166 11.77 21.26 5.84
C GLN A 166 13.11 21.60 6.50
N THR A 167 13.30 22.81 7.03
CA THR A 167 14.57 23.25 7.62
C THR A 167 14.67 22.86 9.09
N ASN A 168 13.54 22.78 9.78
CA ASN A 168 13.45 22.35 11.17
C ASN A 168 12.64 21.06 11.28
N PRO A 169 13.11 20.07 12.05
CA PRO A 169 12.28 18.91 12.36
C PRO A 169 11.16 19.33 13.31
N SER A 170 9.91 19.14 12.89
CA SER A 170 8.70 19.34 13.70
C SER A 170 8.61 18.32 14.84
N GLY A 171 9.30 17.18 14.70
CA GLY A 171 9.38 16.17 15.74
C GLY A 171 10.38 15.07 15.43
N SER A 172 10.48 14.12 16.35
CA SER A 172 11.28 12.91 16.19
C SER A 172 10.56 11.70 16.76
N VAL A 173 10.79 10.52 16.18
CA VAL A 173 10.17 9.26 16.61
C VAL A 173 11.23 8.16 16.59
N GLU A 174 11.38 7.42 17.68
CA GLU A 174 12.22 6.23 17.70
C GLU A 174 11.46 5.02 17.14
N ILE A 175 12.05 4.38 16.15
CA ILE A 175 11.44 3.25 15.45
C ILE A 175 12.46 2.13 15.31
N ASN A 176 12.01 0.93 15.63
CA ASN A 176 12.72 -0.30 15.39
C ASN A 176 11.89 -1.19 14.46
N ILE A 177 12.49 -1.72 13.40
CA ILE A 177 11.86 -2.65 12.47
C ILE A 177 12.77 -3.86 12.35
N LYS A 178 12.24 -5.02 12.71
CA LYS A 178 12.92 -6.31 12.60
C LYS A 178 12.14 -7.25 11.69
N ARG A 179 12.86 -8.13 11.00
CA ARG A 179 12.24 -9.17 10.18
C ARG A 179 11.77 -10.32 11.10
N LYS A 180 10.54 -10.78 10.91
CA LYS A 180 9.97 -11.91 11.65
C LYS A 180 10.30 -13.26 10.99
#